data_AF-A0A7S4NQ77-F1
#
_entry.id   AF-A0A7S4NQ77-F1
#
_cell.length_a   1.000
_cell.length_b   1.000
_cell.length_c   1.000
_cell.angle_alpha   90.00
_cell.angle_beta   90.00
_cell.angle_gamma   90.00
#
_symmetry.space_group_name_H-M   'P 1'
#
loop_
_entity.id
_entity.type
_entity.pdbx_description
1 polymer ?
#
loop_
_entity_poly.entity_id
_entity_poly.type
_entity_poly.pdbx_seq_one_letter_code
_entity_poly.pdbx_strand_id
1 'polypeptide(L)'
;EGEEEEEEEEEEEEGEVTDAQSAYKRIYKEVVEAEDEDGRIRSDLFMKKPSKREYPHYYTVIERPICFTMIKGKIDKKAYLKKHHLFKEDFELLFQNAQVFNQAGSIVYEDSVKMQEIFTELLNQYTEEGVFSSKPPATPKGRP
;
A
#
# COMPACT_ATOMS: atom_id res chain seq x y z
N GLU A 1 9.92 39.52 16.46
CA GLU A 1 10.63 39.02 15.27
C GLU A 1 10.50 37.52 15.33
N GLY A 2 9.58 36.97 14.55
CA GLY A 2 9.32 35.53 14.46
C GLY A 2 9.76 35.11 13.07
N GLU A 3 10.76 34.26 12.99
CA GLU A 3 11.27 33.70 11.76
C GLU A 3 10.27 32.62 11.31
N GLU A 4 9.60 32.89 10.19
CA GLU A 4 8.78 31.91 9.48
C GLU A 4 9.76 30.97 8.77
N GLU A 5 9.85 29.73 9.24
CA GLU A 5 10.56 28.66 8.54
C GLU A 5 9.75 28.32 7.28
N GLU A 6 10.20 28.81 6.13
CA GLU A 6 9.69 28.39 4.82
C GLU A 6 10.05 26.91 4.62
N GLU A 7 9.05 26.03 4.68
CA GLU A 7 9.19 24.64 4.25
C GLU A 7 9.42 24.65 2.73
N GLU A 8 10.68 24.46 2.30
CA GLU A 8 11.03 24.26 0.90
C GLU A 8 10.29 23.02 0.38
N GLU A 9 9.26 23.23 -0.45
CA GLU A 9 8.68 22.16 -1.26
C GLU A 9 9.76 21.69 -2.25
N GLU A 10 10.41 20.57 -1.96
CA GLU A 10 11.30 19.89 -2.90
C GLU A 10 10.50 19.55 -4.17
N GLU A 11 10.69 20.32 -5.24
CA GLU A 11 10.16 19.99 -6.57
C GLU A 11 10.73 18.62 -6.99
N GLU A 12 9.87 17.59 -7.01
CA GLU A 12 10.23 16.27 -7.50
C GLU A 12 10.63 16.37 -8.98
N GLU A 13 11.91 16.12 -9.32
CA GLU A 13 12.34 15.96 -10.71
C GLU A 13 11.46 14.89 -11.40
N GLU A 14 10.65 15.31 -12.39
CA GLU A 14 9.90 14.43 -13.28
C GLU A 14 10.86 13.66 -14.22
N GLY A 15 11.69 12.79 -13.65
CA GLY A 15 12.39 11.77 -14.42
C GLY A 15 11.41 10.78 -15.05
N GLU A 16 11.76 10.28 -16.24
CA GLU A 16 10.98 9.33 -17.05
C GLU A 16 10.19 8.31 -16.21
N VAL A 17 8.86 8.31 -16.37
CA VAL A 17 7.96 7.41 -15.66
C VAL A 17 7.98 6.06 -16.38
N THR A 18 8.53 5.04 -15.73
CA THR A 18 8.53 3.67 -16.28
C THR A 18 7.13 3.06 -16.26
N ASP A 19 6.88 2.07 -17.11
CA ASP A 19 5.61 1.31 -17.12
C ASP A 19 5.27 0.74 -15.73
N ALA A 20 6.28 0.26 -15.00
CA ALA A 20 6.12 -0.23 -13.63
C ALA A 20 5.67 0.87 -12.66
N GLN A 21 6.23 2.08 -12.79
CA GLN A 21 5.83 3.21 -11.96
C GLN A 21 4.39 3.64 -12.23
N SER A 22 3.99 3.66 -13.50
CA SER A 22 2.60 3.93 -13.91
C SER A 22 1.64 2.85 -13.39
N ALA A 23 2.03 1.58 -13.46
CA ALA A 23 1.25 0.47 -12.93
C ALA A 23 1.06 0.58 -11.41
N TYR A 24 2.10 0.95 -10.64
CA TYR A 24 1.95 1.17 -9.19
C TYR A 24 0.94 2.26 -8.86
N LYS A 25 1.01 3.40 -9.56
CA LYS A 25 0.05 4.51 -9.38
C LYS A 25 -1.37 4.06 -9.73
N ARG A 26 -1.54 3.30 -10.82
CA ARG A 26 -2.85 2.78 -11.24
C ARG A 26 -3.43 1.79 -10.25
N ILE A 27 -2.66 0.77 -9.84
CA ILE A 27 -3.10 -0.23 -8.86
C ILE A 27 -3.53 0.46 -7.56
N TYR A 28 -2.70 1.38 -7.04
CA TYR A 28 -3.02 2.11 -5.82
C TYR A 28 -4.33 2.88 -5.96
N LYS A 29 -4.51 3.62 -7.06
CA LYS A 29 -5.71 4.41 -7.32
C LYS A 29 -6.96 3.53 -7.32
N GLU A 30 -6.97 2.46 -8.10
CA GLU A 30 -8.15 1.58 -8.23
C GLU A 30 -8.52 0.89 -6.91
N VAL A 31 -7.52 0.54 -6.09
CA VAL A 31 -7.79 -0.05 -4.77
C VAL A 31 -8.34 0.99 -3.79
N VAL A 32 -7.81 2.22 -3.80
CA VAL A 32 -8.22 3.28 -2.87
C VAL A 32 -9.59 3.87 -3.23
N GLU A 33 -9.91 3.97 -4.51
CA GLU A 33 -11.19 4.45 -5.02
C GLU A 33 -12.26 3.34 -5.09
N ALA A 34 -11.96 2.13 -4.59
CA ALA A 34 -12.92 1.04 -4.58
C ALA A 34 -14.13 1.37 -3.69
N GLU A 35 -15.31 1.38 -4.31
CA GLU A 35 -16.60 1.60 -3.65
C GLU A 35 -17.29 0.28 -3.28
N ASP A 36 -18.19 0.33 -2.32
CA ASP A 36 -19.21 -0.70 -2.14
C ASP A 36 -20.47 -0.43 -2.95
N GLU A 37 -21.48 -1.29 -2.80
CA GLU A 37 -22.73 -1.22 -3.57
C GLU A 37 -23.51 0.09 -3.34
N ASP A 38 -23.26 0.76 -2.21
CA ASP A 38 -23.90 2.02 -1.82
C ASP A 38 -23.02 3.25 -2.17
N GLY A 39 -21.88 3.05 -2.84
CA GLY A 39 -20.94 4.12 -3.19
C GLY A 39 -20.03 4.57 -2.05
N ARG A 40 -19.94 3.80 -0.95
CA ARG A 40 -19.02 4.13 0.15
C ARG A 40 -17.61 3.68 -0.21
N ILE A 41 -16.64 4.57 0.00
CA ILE A 41 -15.22 4.28 -0.19
C ILE A 41 -14.73 3.28 0.87
N ARG A 42 -14.25 2.13 0.42
CA ARG A 42 -13.78 1.04 1.30
C ARG A 42 -12.47 1.39 2.02
N SER A 43 -11.67 2.25 1.39
CA SER A 43 -10.32 2.58 1.82
C SER A 43 -10.24 3.57 3.00
N ASP A 44 -11.34 4.23 3.38
CA ASP A 44 -11.33 5.36 4.31
C ASP A 44 -10.65 5.04 5.65
N LEU A 45 -10.96 3.87 6.23
CA LEU A 45 -10.39 3.42 7.52
C LEU A 45 -8.95 2.89 7.42
N PHE A 46 -8.40 2.81 6.21
CA PHE A 46 -7.06 2.29 5.92
C PHE A 46 -6.09 3.41 5.50
N MET A 47 -6.58 4.64 5.32
CA MET A 47 -5.78 5.77 4.89
C MET A 47 -4.68 6.15 5.90
N LYS A 48 -5.02 6.11 7.19
CA LYS A 48 -4.12 6.43 8.31
C LYS A 48 -4.12 5.30 9.33
N LYS A 49 -2.97 5.09 9.98
CA LYS A 49 -2.88 4.15 11.10
C LYS A 49 -3.76 4.61 12.27
N PRO A 50 -4.34 3.70 13.05
CA PRO A 50 -4.99 4.06 14.31
C PRO A 50 -4.04 4.86 15.20
N SER A 51 -4.56 5.88 15.89
CA SER A 51 -3.77 6.69 16.83
C SER A 51 -3.20 5.80 17.94
N LYS A 52 -1.87 5.81 18.13
CA LYS A 52 -1.21 4.98 19.16
C LYS A 52 -1.62 5.37 20.58
N ARG A 53 -1.99 6.64 20.79
CA ARG A 53 -2.47 7.14 22.08
C ARG A 53 -3.88 6.64 22.40
N GLU A 54 -4.76 6.64 21.40
CA GLU A 54 -6.18 6.28 21.58
C GLU A 54 -6.41 4.77 21.45
N TYR A 55 -5.61 4.08 20.64
CA TYR A 55 -5.68 2.65 20.39
C TYR A 55 -4.36 1.95 20.71
N PRO A 56 -3.86 2.02 21.96
CA PRO A 56 -2.58 1.40 22.32
C PRO A 56 -2.60 -0.12 22.12
N HIS A 57 -3.74 -0.79 22.33
CA HIS A 57 -3.87 -2.23 22.16
C HIS A 57 -3.64 -2.69 20.72
N TYR A 58 -3.99 -1.87 19.72
CA TYR A 58 -3.70 -2.16 18.31
C TYR A 58 -2.21 -2.44 18.10
N TYR A 59 -1.35 -1.65 18.73
CA TYR A 59 0.11 -1.76 18.65
C TYR A 59 0.71 -2.87 19.53
N THR A 60 -0.11 -3.56 20.32
CA THR A 60 0.29 -4.79 21.03
C THR A 60 -0.03 -6.05 20.24
N VAL A 61 -0.99 -5.97 19.31
CA VAL A 61 -1.41 -7.08 18.44
C VAL A 61 -0.71 -7.00 17.09
N ILE A 62 -0.58 -5.80 16.53
CA ILE A 62 -0.04 -5.56 15.19
C ILE A 62 1.41 -5.10 15.28
N GLU A 63 2.33 -5.99 14.87
CA GLU A 63 3.77 -5.76 14.94
C GLU A 63 4.27 -4.70 13.96
N ARG A 64 3.74 -4.70 12.73
CA ARG A 64 4.15 -3.78 11.66
C ARG A 64 2.97 -2.98 11.13
N PRO A 65 2.54 -1.91 11.82
CA PRO A 65 1.49 -1.01 11.35
C PRO A 65 1.85 -0.32 10.02
N ILE A 66 0.94 -0.39 9.05
CA ILE A 66 1.04 0.27 7.75
C ILE A 66 -0.33 0.85 7.37
N CYS A 67 -0.36 1.82 6.46
CA CYS A 67 -1.59 2.42 5.93
C CYS A 67 -1.37 2.87 4.47
N PHE A 68 -2.44 3.19 3.74
CA PHE A 68 -2.35 3.58 2.34
C PHE A 68 -1.50 4.84 2.12
N THR A 69 -1.52 5.83 3.02
CA THR A 69 -0.67 7.02 2.90
C THR A 69 0.83 6.66 2.88
N MET A 70 1.24 5.66 3.67
CA MET A 70 2.63 5.20 3.70
C MET A 70 3.03 4.50 2.40
N ILE A 71 2.12 3.68 1.85
CA ILE A 71 2.32 3.01 0.55
C ILE A 71 2.42 4.07 -0.55
N LYS A 72 1.51 5.05 -0.57
CA LYS A 72 1.53 6.15 -1.55
C LYS A 72 2.87 6.89 -1.53
N GLY A 73 3.36 7.27 -0.34
CA GLY A 73 4.66 7.94 -0.23
C GLY A 73 5.83 7.11 -0.75
N LYS A 74 5.77 5.76 -0.66
CA LYS A 74 6.77 4.88 -1.28
C LYS A 74 6.62 4.81 -2.81
N ILE A 75 5.40 4.86 -3.33
CA ILE A 75 5.15 4.97 -4.78
C ILE A 75 5.71 6.28 -5.30
N ASP A 76 5.32 7.42 -4.71
CA ASP A 76 5.72 8.76 -5.16
C ASP A 76 7.25 8.89 -5.20
N LYS A 77 7.93 8.42 -4.15
CA LYS A 77 9.40 8.37 -4.04
C LYS A 77 10.08 7.29 -4.90
N LYS A 78 9.34 6.63 -5.81
CA LYS A 78 9.82 5.56 -6.70
C LYS A 78 10.54 4.42 -5.95
N ALA A 79 10.21 4.18 -4.69
CA ALA A 79 10.95 3.29 -3.79
C ALA A 79 10.83 1.80 -4.19
N TYR A 80 9.76 1.45 -4.91
CA TYR A 80 9.50 0.08 -5.36
C TYR A 80 10.26 -0.30 -6.64
N LEU A 81 10.80 0.65 -7.41
CA LEU A 81 11.51 0.36 -8.67
C LEU A 81 12.77 -0.50 -8.48
N LYS A 82 13.41 -0.42 -7.31
CA LYS A 82 14.59 -1.25 -6.99
C LYS A 82 14.21 -2.63 -6.44
N LYS A 83 13.01 -2.76 -5.88
CA LYS A 83 12.56 -3.95 -5.16
C LYS A 83 11.06 -4.14 -5.36
N HIS A 84 10.68 -4.58 -6.57
CA HIS A 84 9.28 -4.70 -6.97
C HIS A 84 8.42 -5.55 -6.01
N HIS A 85 9.00 -6.60 -5.41
CA HIS A 85 8.30 -7.48 -4.45
C HIS A 85 7.78 -6.74 -3.21
N LEU A 86 8.45 -5.66 -2.77
CA LEU A 86 8.02 -4.90 -1.59
C LEU A 86 6.66 -4.22 -1.78
N PHE A 87 6.27 -3.91 -3.03
CA PHE A 87 4.96 -3.35 -3.31
C PHE A 87 3.85 -4.33 -2.92
N LYS A 88 3.98 -5.59 -3.37
CA LYS A 88 3.07 -6.68 -3.01
C LYS A 88 3.05 -6.94 -1.51
N GLU A 89 4.23 -7.03 -0.89
CA GLU A 89 4.34 -7.30 0.55
C GLU A 89 3.69 -6.22 1.42
N ASP A 90 3.78 -4.94 1.03
CA ASP A 90 3.17 -3.84 1.80
C ASP A 90 1.63 -3.86 1.72
N PHE A 91 1.04 -4.15 0.55
CA PHE A 91 -0.41 -4.31 0.40
C PHE A 91 -0.91 -5.55 1.15
N GLU A 92 -0.22 -6.69 1.02
CA GLU A 92 -0.57 -7.92 1.75
C GLU A 92 -0.50 -7.69 3.26
N LEU A 93 0.52 -6.98 3.75
CA LEU A 93 0.64 -6.62 5.16
C LEU A 93 -0.51 -5.71 5.62
N LEU A 94 -0.91 -4.72 4.82
CA LEU A 94 -2.03 -3.83 5.14
C LEU A 94 -3.32 -4.63 5.36
N PHE A 95 -3.67 -5.51 4.42
CA PHE A 95 -4.88 -6.32 4.51
C PHE A 95 -4.80 -7.35 5.63
N GLN A 96 -3.66 -8.04 5.78
CA GLN A 96 -3.46 -9.00 6.88
C GLN A 96 -3.60 -8.34 8.24
N ASN A 97 -3.03 -7.14 8.44
CA ASN A 97 -3.18 -6.42 9.70
C ASN A 97 -4.64 -6.11 10.02
N ALA A 98 -5.43 -5.72 9.01
CA ALA A 98 -6.85 -5.48 9.17
C ALA A 98 -7.62 -6.77 9.50
N GLN A 99 -7.31 -7.87 8.82
CA GLN A 99 -7.96 -9.16 9.01
C GLN A 99 -7.60 -9.83 10.35
N VAL A 100 -6.40 -9.58 10.87
CA VAL A 100 -5.95 -10.08 12.18
C VAL A 100 -6.59 -9.30 13.32
N PHE A 101 -6.67 -7.97 13.20
CA PHE A 101 -7.18 -7.13 14.28
C PHE A 101 -8.72 -7.09 14.33
N ASN A 102 -9.38 -7.15 13.18
CA ASN A 102 -10.83 -7.01 13.08
C ASN A 102 -11.51 -8.37 12.96
N GLN A 103 -12.70 -8.49 13.55
CA GLN A 103 -13.49 -9.73 13.50
C GLN A 103 -13.98 -10.00 12.06
N ALA A 104 -13.93 -11.26 11.63
CA ALA A 104 -14.57 -11.69 10.38
C ALA A 104 -16.05 -11.30 10.34
N GLY A 105 -16.53 -10.79 9.20
CA GLY A 105 -17.88 -10.22 9.05
C GLY A 105 -18.02 -8.77 9.52
N SER A 106 -16.99 -8.17 10.14
CA SER A 106 -16.98 -6.72 10.36
C SER A 106 -16.70 -5.98 9.06
N ILE A 107 -17.21 -4.74 8.94
CA ILE A 107 -17.05 -3.92 7.73
C ILE A 107 -15.58 -3.75 7.31
N VAL A 108 -14.68 -3.54 8.29
CA VAL A 108 -13.24 -3.38 8.03
C VAL A 108 -12.63 -4.67 7.53
N TYR A 109 -13.06 -5.82 8.07
CA TYR A 109 -12.60 -7.12 7.58
C TYR A 109 -13.04 -7.34 6.13
N GLU A 110 -14.34 -7.18 5.85
CA GLU A 110 -14.89 -7.41 4.51
C GLU A 110 -14.31 -6.44 3.47
N ASP A 111 -14.15 -5.16 3.82
CA ASP A 111 -13.50 -4.16 2.97
C ASP A 111 -12.06 -4.54 2.65
N SER A 112 -11.31 -5.07 3.64
CA SER A 112 -9.94 -5.52 3.40
C SER A 112 -9.86 -6.70 2.43
N VAL A 113 -10.83 -7.64 2.50
CA VAL A 113 -10.90 -8.78 1.58
C VAL A 113 -11.22 -8.29 0.17
N LYS A 114 -12.21 -7.40 0.02
CA LYS A 114 -12.58 -6.85 -1.30
C LYS A 114 -11.47 -6.05 -1.95
N MET A 115 -10.80 -5.19 -1.20
CA MET A 115 -9.64 -4.46 -1.72
C MET A 115 -8.46 -5.38 -2.04
N GLN A 116 -8.28 -6.48 -1.29
CA GLN A 116 -7.25 -7.48 -1.58
C GLN A 116 -7.52 -8.27 -2.87
N GLU A 117 -8.79 -8.59 -3.16
CA GLU A 117 -9.22 -9.20 -4.42
C GLU A 117 -8.85 -8.30 -5.61
N ILE A 118 -9.30 -7.04 -5.59
CA ILE A 118 -9.00 -6.03 -6.62
C ILE A 118 -7.49 -5.87 -6.82
N PHE A 119 -6.75 -5.74 -5.72
CA PHE A 119 -5.29 -5.62 -5.76
C PHE A 119 -4.64 -6.81 -6.48
N THR A 120 -5.07 -8.03 -6.13
CA THR A 120 -4.51 -9.28 -6.68
C THR A 120 -4.81 -9.41 -8.16
N GLU A 121 -6.03 -9.08 -8.58
CA GLU A 121 -6.44 -9.10 -9.99
C GLU A 121 -5.59 -8.15 -10.84
N LEU A 122 -5.45 -6.89 -10.39
CA LEU A 122 -4.65 -5.90 -11.12
C LEU A 122 -3.16 -6.27 -11.15
N LEU A 123 -2.61 -6.77 -10.04
CA LEU A 123 -1.21 -7.18 -9.99
C LEU A 123 -0.93 -8.34 -10.96
N ASN A 124 -1.85 -9.30 -11.06
CA ASN A 124 -1.76 -10.41 -12.01
C ASN A 124 -1.86 -9.90 -13.44
N GLN A 125 -2.82 -9.02 -13.74
CA GLN A 125 -2.97 -8.42 -15.06
C GLN A 125 -1.65 -7.76 -15.53
N TYR A 126 -1.06 -6.88 -14.71
CA TYR A 126 0.20 -6.24 -15.05
C TYR A 126 1.40 -7.21 -15.13
N THR A 127 1.34 -8.34 -14.43
CA THR A 127 2.34 -9.40 -14.55
C THR A 127 2.20 -10.14 -15.89
N GLU A 128 0.96 -10.41 -16.33
CA GLU A 128 0.66 -11.04 -17.62
C GLU A 128 1.01 -10.13 -18.80
N GLU A 129 0.81 -8.81 -18.65
CA GLU A 129 1.24 -7.78 -19.61
C GLU A 129 2.78 -7.58 -19.63
N GLY A 130 3.52 -8.25 -18.74
CA GLY A 130 4.98 -8.21 -18.68
C GLY A 130 5.56 -6.99 -17.98
N VAL A 131 4.72 -6.15 -17.36
CA VAL A 131 5.15 -4.98 -16.57
C VAL A 131 5.88 -5.42 -15.30
N PHE A 132 5.41 -6.48 -14.66
CA PHE A 132 6.09 -7.11 -13.53
C PHE A 132 6.64 -8.49 -13.90
N SER A 133 7.83 -8.81 -13.39
CA SER A 133 8.43 -10.13 -13.59
C SER A 133 7.66 -11.21 -12.83
N SER A 134 7.22 -12.24 -13.54
CA SER A 134 6.61 -13.45 -12.97
C SER A 134 7.60 -14.37 -12.25
N LYS A 135 8.92 -14.18 -12.44
CA LYS A 135 9.93 -14.96 -11.74
C LYS A 135 10.08 -14.47 -10.29
N PRO A 136 9.97 -15.35 -9.28
CA PRO A 136 10.27 -14.97 -7.91
C PRO A 136 11.73 -14.50 -7.81
N PRO A 137 12.04 -13.52 -6.94
CA PRO A 137 13.41 -13.11 -6.71
C PRO A 137 14.24 -14.33 -6.30
N ALA A 138 15.34 -14.59 -7.01
CA ALA A 138 16.26 -15.64 -6.64
C ALA A 138 16.68 -15.40 -5.18
N THR A 139 16.37 -16.35 -4.29
CA THR A 139 16.86 -16.28 -2.92
C THR A 139 18.39 -16.18 -3.00
N PRO A 140 19.02 -15.17 -2.36
CA PRO A 140 20.46 -15.20 -2.21
C PRO A 140 20.75 -16.43 -1.36
N LYS A 141 21.35 -17.47 -1.98
CA LYS A 141 21.91 -18.62 -1.26
C LYS A 141 22.77 -18.04 -0.14
N GLY A 142 22.43 -18.39 1.10
CA GLY A 142 23.15 -17.96 2.29
C GLY A 142 24.65 -18.06 2.03
N ARG A 143 25.36 -16.95 2.23
CA ARG A 143 26.82 -16.96 2.23
C ARG A 143 27.26 -17.81 3.43
N PRO A 144 28.22 -18.74 3.25
CA PRO A 144 28.71 -19.61 4.32
C PRO A 144 29.35 -18.82 5.47
#